data_AF-A0A8T4LPW3-F1
#
_entry.id   AF-A0A8T4LPW3-F1
#
_cell.length_a   1.000
_cell.length_b   1.000
_cell.length_c   1.000
_cell.angle_alpha   90.00
_cell.angle_beta   90.00
_cell.angle_gamma   90.00
#
_symmetry.space_group_name_H-M   'P 1'
#
loop_
_entity.id
_entity.type
_entity.pdbx_description
1 polymer ?
#
loop_
_entity_poly.entity_id
_entity_poly.type
_entity_poly.pdbx_seq_one_letter_code
_entity_poly.pdbx_strand_id
1 'polypeptide(L)'
;MDETDVTIQEPEMDAVDATAAIETADDADDSAPFPRARVVRLIKEESNGKIIRSEVKEAMNNWLGDITKKVAKDMGNTQYTSVGIADFQRATKPYDMIEDIVKDRERIIMTAEKLKIDADHLIREMNRFFEVLKTGKEKEE
;
A
#
# COMPACT_ATOMS: atom_id res chain seq x y z
N MET A 1 42.91 -6.21 58.71
CA MET A 1 43.61 -6.78 57.55
C MET A 1 43.06 -8.19 57.43
N ASP A 2 42.22 -8.57 56.47
CA ASP A 2 41.75 -7.98 55.22
C ASP A 2 40.39 -8.63 54.92
N GLU A 3 39.38 -7.83 54.62
CA GLU A 3 38.82 -7.55 53.29
C GLU A 3 37.60 -8.42 52.98
N THR A 4 36.55 -7.71 52.61
CA THR A 4 35.26 -8.17 52.11
C THR A 4 35.41 -8.95 50.81
N ASP A 5 34.65 -10.02 50.64
CA ASP A 5 34.06 -10.30 49.33
C ASP A 5 32.64 -10.86 49.46
N VAL A 6 31.78 -10.28 48.65
CA VAL A 6 30.34 -10.49 48.55
C VAL A 6 30.12 -11.40 47.35
N THR A 7 29.74 -12.66 47.55
CA THR A 7 29.33 -13.52 46.44
C THR A 7 27.81 -13.56 46.34
N ILE A 8 27.35 -12.90 45.29
CA ILE A 8 25.97 -12.83 44.78
C ILE A 8 25.64 -14.11 44.02
N GLN A 9 24.44 -14.66 44.30
CA GLN A 9 23.54 -15.50 43.49
C GLN A 9 24.06 -16.38 42.34
N GLU A 10 23.66 -17.66 42.40
CA GLU A 10 23.16 -18.40 41.23
C GLU A 10 21.83 -19.07 41.59
N PRO A 11 20.68 -18.63 41.05
CA PRO A 11 19.53 -19.49 40.85
C PRO A 11 19.62 -20.16 39.48
N GLU A 12 19.30 -21.45 39.46
CA GLU A 12 19.36 -22.36 38.33
C GLU A 12 18.75 -21.80 37.03
N MET A 13 19.52 -21.90 35.95
CA MET A 13 19.01 -21.79 34.59
C MET A 13 18.23 -23.06 34.25
N ASP A 14 16.90 -22.99 34.24
CA ASP A 14 16.08 -23.95 33.50
C ASP A 14 15.61 -23.27 32.22
N ALA A 15 16.45 -23.39 31.20
CA ALA A 15 16.17 -23.00 29.84
C ALA A 15 15.37 -24.10 29.16
N VAL A 16 14.05 -23.95 29.11
CA VAL A 16 13.22 -24.61 28.09
C VAL A 16 12.21 -23.62 27.53
N ASP A 17 12.60 -23.08 26.38
CA ASP A 17 11.76 -22.42 25.39
C ASP A 17 10.54 -23.31 25.08
N ALA A 18 9.41 -22.98 25.70
CA ALA A 18 8.11 -23.63 25.51
C ALA A 18 7.08 -22.65 24.93
N THR A 19 7.51 -21.73 24.05
CA THR A 19 6.61 -20.79 23.36
C THR A 19 6.43 -21.10 21.88
N ALA A 20 6.61 -22.37 21.50
CA ALA A 20 6.05 -22.94 20.28
C ALA A 20 4.74 -23.70 20.57
N ALA A 21 3.89 -23.12 21.45
CA ALA A 21 2.50 -23.52 21.56
C ALA A 21 1.81 -23.15 20.24
N ILE A 22 1.67 -24.17 19.41
CA ILE A 22 0.80 -24.20 18.25
C ILE A 22 -0.58 -23.72 18.71
N GLU A 23 -0.93 -22.46 18.42
CA GLU A 23 -2.31 -21.96 18.44
C GLU A 23 -3.08 -22.66 17.31
N THR A 24 -3.38 -23.94 17.48
CA THR A 24 -4.42 -24.66 16.75
C THR A 24 -5.51 -25.02 17.76
N ALA A 25 -6.51 -24.16 17.90
CA ALA A 25 -7.87 -24.55 18.24
C ALA A 25 -8.80 -23.33 18.12
N ASP A 26 -9.92 -23.56 17.46
CA ASP A 26 -11.15 -22.75 17.40
C ASP A 26 -11.09 -21.30 16.92
N ASP A 27 -11.48 -21.10 15.66
CA ASP A 27 -12.90 -20.85 15.40
C ASP A 27 -13.17 -21.22 13.94
N ALA A 28 -13.77 -22.39 13.74
CA ALA A 28 -14.48 -22.72 12.51
C ALA A 28 -15.77 -21.89 12.48
N ASP A 29 -15.62 -20.58 12.35
CA ASP A 29 -16.71 -19.74 11.91
C ASP A 29 -16.83 -19.94 10.40
N ASP A 30 -17.76 -20.81 9.99
CA ASP A 30 -18.13 -21.04 8.58
C ASP A 30 -18.58 -19.76 7.87
N SER A 31 -18.78 -18.65 8.61
CA SER A 31 -19.05 -17.33 8.07
C SER A 31 -17.83 -16.68 7.39
N ALA A 32 -16.60 -17.07 7.76
CA ALA A 32 -15.39 -16.45 7.24
C ALA A 32 -15.18 -16.79 5.75
N PRO A 33 -14.98 -15.79 4.86
CA PRO A 33 -14.79 -16.03 3.42
C PRO A 33 -13.61 -16.94 3.08
N PHE A 34 -12.57 -16.96 3.91
CA PHE A 34 -11.34 -17.73 3.69
C PHE A 34 -10.87 -18.46 4.94
N PRO A 35 -10.05 -19.53 4.79
CA PRO A 35 -9.42 -20.21 5.92
C PRO A 35 -8.54 -19.25 6.75
N ARG A 36 -8.97 -18.96 7.98
CA ARG A 36 -8.32 -17.98 8.89
C ARG A 36 -6.82 -18.26 9.05
N ALA A 37 -6.44 -19.51 9.27
CA ALA A 37 -5.04 -19.92 9.46
C ALA A 37 -4.15 -19.54 8.26
N ARG A 38 -4.65 -19.68 7.02
CA ARG A 38 -3.89 -19.34 5.81
C ARG A 38 -3.68 -17.84 5.68
N VAL A 39 -4.74 -17.06 5.93
CA VAL A 39 -4.68 -15.59 5.90
C VAL A 39 -3.71 -15.07 6.96
N VAL A 40 -3.82 -15.55 8.20
CA VAL A 40 -2.93 -15.13 9.31
C VAL A 40 -1.47 -15.43 9.02
N ARG A 41 -1.16 -16.57 8.40
CA ARG A 41 0.21 -16.90 8.01
C ARG A 41 0.79 -15.90 7.01
N LEU A 42 0.05 -15.55 5.97
CA LEU A 42 0.48 -14.55 4.98
C LEU A 42 0.73 -13.19 5.63
N ILE A 43 -0.16 -12.77 6.55
CA ILE A 43 0.03 -11.50 7.27
C ILE A 43 1.30 -11.56 8.13
N LYS A 44 1.54 -12.67 8.85
CA LYS A 44 2.73 -12.83 9.70
C LYS A 44 4.04 -12.81 8.92
N GLU A 45 4.08 -13.43 7.73
CA GLU A 45 5.25 -13.42 6.84
C GLU A 45 5.67 -11.98 6.48
N GLU A 46 4.71 -11.07 6.26
CA GLU A 46 4.97 -9.68 5.86
C GLU A 46 4.97 -8.67 7.04
N SER A 47 4.52 -9.07 8.23
CA SER A 47 4.36 -8.16 9.38
C SER A 47 5.61 -7.93 10.21
N ASN A 48 6.80 -8.35 9.74
CA ASN A 48 8.09 -8.12 10.38
C ASN A 48 8.11 -8.48 11.88
N GLY A 49 7.49 -9.61 12.25
CA GLY A 49 7.45 -10.11 13.63
C GLY A 49 6.49 -9.37 14.58
N LYS A 50 5.63 -8.47 14.08
CA LYS A 50 4.64 -7.78 14.92
C LYS A 50 3.49 -8.70 15.35
N ILE A 51 2.98 -8.49 16.57
CA ILE A 51 1.80 -9.19 17.08
C ILE A 51 0.54 -8.60 16.43
N ILE A 52 -0.25 -9.46 15.81
CA ILE A 52 -1.49 -9.09 15.11
C ILE A 52 -2.68 -9.39 16.02
N ARG A 53 -3.49 -8.37 16.33
CA ARG A 53 -4.73 -8.51 17.13
C ARG A 53 -5.79 -9.33 16.39
N SER A 54 -6.67 -10.00 17.12
CA SER A 54 -7.77 -10.81 16.57
C SER A 54 -8.66 -10.03 15.60
N GLU A 55 -9.03 -8.80 15.97
CA GLU A 55 -9.85 -7.89 15.14
C GLU A 55 -9.26 -7.65 13.75
N VAL A 56 -7.93 -7.53 13.66
CA VAL A 56 -7.23 -7.30 12.39
C VAL A 56 -7.24 -8.56 11.52
N LYS A 57 -7.15 -9.74 12.14
CA LYS A 57 -7.23 -11.02 11.44
C LYS A 57 -8.62 -11.20 10.79
N GLU A 58 -9.67 -10.81 11.51
CA GLU A 58 -11.06 -10.83 11.03
C GLU A 58 -11.33 -9.80 9.96
N ALA A 59 -10.94 -8.55 10.19
CA ALA A 59 -11.08 -7.46 9.24
C ALA A 59 -10.37 -7.79 7.91
N MET A 60 -9.17 -8.36 7.97
CA MET A 60 -8.44 -8.78 6.77
C MET A 60 -9.18 -9.88 6.01
N ASN A 61 -9.72 -10.89 6.71
CA ASN A 61 -10.45 -11.98 6.07
C ASN A 61 -11.71 -11.46 5.34
N ASN A 62 -12.48 -10.61 6.01
CA ASN A 62 -13.66 -9.96 5.43
C ASN A 62 -13.31 -9.08 4.24
N TRP A 63 -12.24 -8.27 4.35
CA TRP A 63 -11.77 -7.40 3.27
C TRP A 63 -11.33 -8.18 2.03
N LEU A 64 -10.61 -9.29 2.21
CA LEU A 64 -10.26 -10.20 1.11
C LEU A 64 -11.54 -10.72 0.43
N GLY A 65 -12.54 -11.14 1.22
CA GLY A 65 -13.82 -11.61 0.70
C GLY A 65 -14.54 -10.55 -0.13
N ASP A 66 -14.54 -9.31 0.33
CA ASP A 66 -15.18 -8.20 -0.38
C ASP A 66 -14.45 -7.84 -1.67
N ILE A 67 -13.12 -7.90 -1.70
CA ILE A 67 -12.34 -7.73 -2.94
C ILE A 67 -12.65 -8.85 -3.91
N THR A 68 -12.64 -10.10 -3.47
CA THR A 68 -12.99 -11.24 -4.32
C THR A 68 -14.38 -11.09 -4.91
N LYS A 69 -15.38 -10.65 -4.13
CA LYS A 69 -16.73 -10.35 -4.63
C LYS A 69 -16.73 -9.25 -5.69
N LYS A 70 -15.96 -8.16 -5.48
CA LYS A 70 -15.84 -7.07 -6.46
C LYS A 70 -15.20 -7.53 -7.77
N VAL A 71 -14.08 -8.25 -7.69
CA VAL A 71 -13.38 -8.81 -8.85
C VAL A 71 -14.27 -9.83 -9.56
N ALA A 72 -14.94 -10.71 -8.82
CA ALA A 72 -15.88 -11.67 -9.40
C ALA A 72 -17.05 -11.02 -10.13
N LYS A 73 -17.61 -9.94 -9.57
CA LYS A 73 -18.64 -9.15 -10.24
C LYS A 73 -18.15 -8.56 -11.56
N ASP A 74 -16.90 -8.07 -11.59
CA ASP A 74 -16.34 -7.49 -12.80
C ASP A 74 -15.91 -8.54 -13.85
N MET A 75 -15.43 -9.70 -13.41
CA MET A 75 -15.23 -10.86 -14.28
C MET A 75 -16.55 -11.32 -14.91
N GLY A 76 -17.65 -11.28 -14.16
CA GLY A 76 -18.99 -11.61 -14.65
C GLY A 76 -19.56 -10.61 -15.66
N ASN A 77 -18.96 -9.43 -15.84
CA ASN A 77 -19.33 -8.47 -16.89
C ASN A 77 -18.76 -8.89 -18.25
N THR A 78 -19.00 -10.12 -18.66
CA THR A 78 -18.58 -10.68 -19.94
C THR A 78 -19.80 -11.20 -20.71
N GLN A 79 -19.75 -11.16 -22.04
CA GLN A 79 -20.87 -11.60 -22.89
C GLN A 79 -20.92 -13.13 -23.05
N TYR A 80 -19.88 -13.82 -22.58
CA TYR A 80 -19.73 -15.26 -22.67
C TYR A 80 -20.25 -15.95 -21.41
N THR A 81 -20.72 -17.20 -21.56
CA THR A 81 -21.22 -18.00 -20.43
C THR A 81 -20.11 -18.46 -19.48
N SER A 82 -18.87 -18.51 -19.96
CA SER A 82 -17.68 -18.88 -19.17
C SER A 82 -16.77 -17.68 -18.94
N VAL A 83 -16.26 -17.54 -17.72
CA VAL A 83 -15.22 -16.56 -17.37
C VAL A 83 -13.85 -17.14 -17.74
N GLY A 84 -13.10 -16.43 -18.58
CA GLY A 84 -11.76 -16.82 -19.02
C GLY A 84 -10.63 -16.09 -18.28
N ILE A 85 -9.39 -16.47 -18.57
CA ILE A 85 -8.19 -15.80 -18.00
C ILE A 85 -8.10 -14.32 -18.39
N ALA A 86 -8.63 -13.96 -19.58
CA ALA A 86 -8.68 -12.58 -20.03
C ALA A 86 -9.62 -11.72 -19.17
N ASP A 87 -10.75 -12.28 -18.72
CA ASP A 87 -11.69 -11.59 -17.84
C ASP A 87 -11.06 -11.39 -16.44
N PHE A 88 -10.32 -12.39 -15.94
CA PHE A 88 -9.56 -12.27 -14.69
C PHE A 88 -8.51 -11.17 -14.78
N GLN A 89 -7.65 -11.20 -15.81
CA GLN A 89 -6.62 -10.18 -16.00
C GLN A 89 -7.22 -8.78 -16.14
N ARG A 90 -8.35 -8.64 -16.84
CA ARG A 90 -9.08 -7.37 -16.95
C ARG A 90 -9.55 -6.87 -15.58
N ALA A 91 -10.14 -7.75 -14.78
CA ALA A 91 -10.72 -7.41 -13.50
C ALA A 91 -9.67 -7.14 -12.40
N THR A 92 -8.49 -7.77 -12.45
CA THR A 92 -7.41 -7.53 -11.48
C THR A 92 -6.50 -6.36 -11.83
N LYS A 93 -6.34 -6.05 -13.12
CA LYS A 93 -5.43 -5.00 -13.61
C LYS A 93 -5.55 -3.64 -12.89
N PRO A 94 -6.74 -3.11 -12.54
CA PRO A 94 -6.84 -1.84 -11.80
C PRO A 94 -6.21 -1.90 -10.40
N TYR A 95 -6.23 -3.07 -9.76
CA TYR A 95 -5.65 -3.27 -8.43
C TYR A 95 -4.14 -3.43 -8.50
N ASP A 96 -3.64 -4.13 -9.52
CA ASP A 96 -2.20 -4.32 -9.75
C ASP A 96 -1.51 -2.98 -10.10
N MET A 97 -2.20 -2.11 -10.84
CA MET A 97 -1.66 -0.83 -11.31
C MET A 97 -1.88 0.34 -10.35
N ILE A 98 -2.47 0.14 -9.17
CA ILE A 98 -2.92 1.27 -8.33
C ILE A 98 -1.77 2.19 -7.90
N GLU A 99 -0.62 1.62 -7.55
CA GLU A 99 0.57 2.38 -7.14
C GLU A 99 1.13 3.19 -8.32
N ASP A 100 1.19 2.59 -9.50
CA ASP A 100 1.66 3.24 -10.72
C ASP A 100 0.71 4.36 -11.15
N ILE A 101 -0.61 4.15 -11.06
CA ILE A 101 -1.63 5.16 -11.35
C ILE A 101 -1.48 6.37 -10.43
N VAL A 102 -1.21 6.15 -9.14
CA VAL A 102 -1.01 7.24 -8.18
C VAL A 102 0.25 8.04 -8.52
N LYS A 103 1.37 7.37 -8.82
CA LYS A 103 2.62 8.04 -9.24
C LYS A 103 2.44 8.78 -10.57
N ASP A 104 1.76 8.17 -11.52
CA ASP A 104 1.50 8.77 -12.83
C ASP A 104 0.58 10.01 -12.70
N ARG A 105 -0.41 9.97 -11.80
CA ARG A 105 -1.24 11.14 -11.49
C ARG A 105 -0.39 12.30 -10.99
N GLU A 106 0.50 12.08 -10.02
CA GLU A 106 1.38 13.13 -9.50
C GLU A 106 2.30 13.69 -10.59
N ARG A 107 2.89 12.81 -11.40
CA ARG A 107 3.76 13.19 -12.52
C ARG A 107 3.04 14.05 -13.56
N ILE A 108 1.81 13.68 -13.92
CA ILE A 108 1.00 14.42 -14.91
C ILE A 108 0.65 15.81 -14.36
N ILE A 109 0.25 15.90 -13.09
CA ILE A 109 -0.06 17.18 -12.45
C ILE A 109 1.16 18.10 -12.47
N MET A 110 2.33 17.62 -12.03
CA MET A 110 3.57 18.39 -12.03
C MET A 110 3.94 18.88 -13.44
N THR A 111 3.75 18.01 -14.44
CA THR A 111 4.04 18.35 -15.84
C THR A 111 3.07 19.42 -16.36
N ALA A 112 1.79 19.33 -16.00
CA ALA A 112 0.78 20.32 -16.38
C ALA A 112 1.03 21.68 -15.70
N GLU A 113 1.45 21.69 -14.43
CA GLU A 113 1.84 22.91 -13.72
C GLU A 113 3.06 23.58 -14.37
N LYS A 114 4.06 22.79 -14.76
CA LYS A 114 5.21 23.29 -15.51
C LYS A 114 4.79 23.92 -16.84
N LEU A 115 3.94 23.24 -17.61
CA LEU A 115 3.44 23.76 -18.88
C LEU A 115 2.67 25.07 -18.72
N LYS A 116 1.92 25.23 -17.62
CA LYS A 116 1.26 26.49 -17.29
C LYS A 116 2.26 27.62 -17.05
N ILE A 117 3.32 27.35 -16.27
CA ILE A 117 4.38 28.35 -16.02
C ILE A 117 5.07 28.75 -17.32
N ASP A 118 5.35 27.78 -18.19
CA ASP A 118 5.96 28.02 -19.50
C ASP A 118 5.03 28.87 -20.40
N ALA A 119 3.72 28.58 -20.40
CA ALA A 119 2.73 29.40 -21.11
C ALA A 119 2.66 30.84 -20.56
N ASP A 120 2.63 31.00 -19.24
CA ASP A 120 2.63 32.30 -18.58
C ASP A 120 3.93 33.08 -18.86
N HIS A 121 5.05 32.38 -19.05
CA HIS A 121 6.32 32.98 -19.46
C HIS A 121 6.26 33.48 -20.91
N LEU A 122 5.79 32.65 -21.84
CA LEU A 122 5.61 33.04 -23.25
C LEU A 122 4.68 34.25 -23.41
N ILE A 123 3.57 34.29 -22.66
CA ILE A 123 2.65 35.43 -22.66
C ILE A 123 3.37 36.71 -22.19
N ARG A 124 4.16 36.63 -21.12
CA ARG A 124 4.92 37.78 -20.61
C ARG A 124 5.96 38.27 -21.60
N GLU A 125 6.69 37.36 -22.24
CA GLU A 125 7.68 37.72 -23.25
C GLU A 125 7.05 38.39 -24.47
N MET A 126 5.93 37.85 -24.97
CA MET A 126 5.21 38.45 -26.10
C MET A 126 4.69 39.85 -25.74
N ASN A 127 4.10 40.03 -24.55
CA ASN A 127 3.64 41.34 -24.10
C ASN A 127 4.81 42.34 -24.01
N ARG A 128 5.94 41.94 -23.42
CA ARG A 128 7.16 42.77 -23.36
C ARG A 128 7.65 43.15 -24.76
N PHE A 129 7.72 42.20 -25.68
CA PHE A 129 8.14 42.43 -27.06
C PHE A 129 7.25 43.46 -27.76
N PHE A 130 5.92 43.34 -27.63
CA PHE A 130 4.99 44.30 -28.22
C PHE A 130 5.00 45.66 -27.52
N GLU A 131 5.27 45.73 -26.21
CA GLU A 131 5.45 47.01 -25.50
C GLU A 131 6.67 47.77 -26.02
N VAL A 132 7.81 47.09 -26.18
CA VAL A 132 9.04 47.67 -26.73
C VAL A 132 8.79 48.18 -28.16
N LEU A 133 8.12 47.38 -29.01
CA LEU A 133 7.75 47.80 -30.37
C LEU A 133 6.82 49.03 -30.38
N LYS A 134 5.86 49.12 -29.46
CA LYS A 134 4.91 50.24 -29.39
C LYS A 134 5.53 51.53 -28.85
N THR A 135 6.47 51.43 -27.91
CA THR A 135 7.06 52.60 -27.24
C THR A 135 8.40 53.05 -27.82
N GLY A 136 9.05 52.24 -28.67
CA GLY A 136 10.29 52.60 -29.37
C GLY A 136 11.47 52.90 -28.45
N LYS A 137 11.35 52.62 -27.15
CA LYS A 137 12.40 52.78 -26.14
C LYS A 137 12.48 51.48 -25.37
N GLU A 138 13.61 50.78 -25.50
CA GLU A 138 14.02 49.84 -24.47
C GLU A 138 14.10 50.63 -23.17
N LYS A 139 13.27 50.28 -22.18
CA LYS A 139 13.53 50.74 -20.82
C LYS A 139 14.82 50.06 -20.38
N GLU A 140 15.91 50.82 -20.38
CA GLU A 140 17.09 50.50 -19.58
C GLU A 140 16.66 50.43 -18.11
N GLU A 141 17.13 49.37 -17.45
CA GLU A 141 16.98 48.98 -16.03
C GLU A 141 15.74 48.15 -15.64
#